data_AF-A0A932S8T1-F1
#
_entry.id   AF-A0A932S8T1-F1
#
_cell.length_a   1.000
_cell.length_b   1.000
_cell.length_c   1.000
_cell.angle_alpha   90.00
_cell.angle_beta   90.00
_cell.angle_gamma   90.00
#
_symmetry.space_group_name_H-M   'P 1'
#
loop_
_entity.id
_entity.type
_entity.pdbx_description
1 polymer ?
#
loop_
_entity_poly.entity_id
_entity_poly.type
_entity_poly.pdbx_seq_one_letter_code
_entity_poly.pdbx_strand_id
1 'polypeptide(L)' 'MTQTTPQRSPIPKVYEPQSVEERLYQFWIDRGYFKPKIDKSKKPFVIIMPPPNVTGELHIGHAL' A
#
# COMPACT_ATOMS: atom_id res chain seq x y z
N MET A 1 -18.37 -22.51 -27.96
CA MET A 1 -18.09 -21.67 -26.78
C MET A 1 -16.62 -21.83 -26.43
N THR A 2 -15.73 -21.06 -27.06
CA THR A 2 -14.28 -21.12 -26.77
C THR A 2 -13.98 -20.15 -25.64
N GLN A 3 -13.57 -20.70 -24.50
CA GLN A 3 -13.15 -19.95 -23.32
C GLN A 3 -11.81 -19.27 -23.63
N THR A 4 -11.79 -17.95 -23.67
CA THR A 4 -10.56 -17.16 -23.84
C THR A 4 -9.81 -17.16 -22.50
N THR A 5 -8.84 -18.06 -22.34
CA THR A 5 -7.91 -18.02 -21.21
C THR A 5 -7.14 -16.70 -21.23
N PRO A 6 -7.12 -15.90 -20.15
CA PRO A 6 -6.35 -14.66 -20.13
C PRO A 6 -4.85 -14.99 -20.19
N GLN A 7 -4.22 -14.56 -21.28
CA GLN A 7 -2.79 -14.72 -21.53
C GLN A 7 -2.02 -13.88 -20.49
N ARG A 8 -1.18 -14.52 -19.66
CA ARG A 8 -0.34 -13.80 -18.68
C ARG A 8 0.80 -13.10 -19.42
N SER A 9 0.86 -11.77 -19.29
CA SER A 9 2.01 -10.99 -19.76
C SER A 9 3.29 -11.44 -19.05
N PRO A 10 4.45 -11.49 -19.74
CA PRO A 10 5.71 -11.88 -19.12
C PRO A 10 6.13 -10.85 -18.07
N ILE A 11 6.64 -11.32 -16.93
CA ILE A 11 7.19 -10.45 -15.89
C ILE A 11 8.50 -9.84 -16.43
N PRO A 12 8.67 -8.51 -16.38
CA PRO A 12 9.91 -7.86 -16.79
C PRO A 12 11.14 -8.41 -16.05
N LYS A 13 12.28 -8.51 -16.73
CA LYS A 13 13.53 -8.95 -16.10
C LYS A 13 14.11 -7.92 -15.12
N VAL A 14 13.79 -6.65 -15.34
CA VAL A 14 14.24 -5.52 -14.52
C VAL A 14 13.04 -4.97 -13.78
N TYR A 15 13.17 -4.80 -12.47
CA TYR A 15 12.16 -4.17 -11.64
C TYR A 15 12.17 -2.65 -11.84
N GLU A 16 10.99 -2.08 -12.03
CA GLU A 16 10.77 -0.66 -12.16
C GLU A 16 9.76 -0.25 -11.07
N PRO A 17 10.19 0.48 -10.02
CA PRO A 17 9.33 0.76 -8.87
C PRO A 17 8.14 1.66 -9.19
N GLN A 18 8.28 2.65 -10.08
CA GLN A 18 7.25 3.67 -10.30
C GLN A 18 5.97 3.09 -10.91
N SER A 19 6.10 2.05 -11.74
CA SER A 19 5.00 1.28 -12.36
C SER A 19 4.24 0.39 -11.39
N VAL A 20 4.78 0.20 -10.18
CA VAL A 20 4.23 -0.72 -9.18
C VAL A 20 3.73 0.04 -7.94
N GLU A 21 4.53 0.96 -7.41
CA GLU A 21 4.27 1.64 -6.14
C GLU A 21 2.96 2.42 -6.14
N GLU A 22 2.74 3.29 -7.14
CA GLU A 22 1.53 4.12 -7.22
C GLU A 22 0.27 3.25 -7.36
N ARG A 23 0.33 2.23 -8.22
CA ARG A 23 -0.77 1.30 -8.45
C ARG A 23 -1.13 0.50 -7.19
N LEU A 24 -0.13 0.01 -6.45
CA LEU A 24 -0.35 -0.75 -5.21
C LEU A 24 -0.89 0.15 -4.11
N TYR A 25 -0.36 1.36 -3.98
CA TYR A 25 -0.83 2.33 -3.01
C TYR A 25 -2.31 2.66 -3.26
N GLN A 26 -2.66 3.00 -4.51
CA GLN A 26 -4.05 3.27 -4.89
C GLN A 26 -4.96 2.07 -4.64
N PHE A 27 -4.50 0.85 -4.96
CA PHE A 27 -5.24 -0.38 -4.67
C PHE A 27 -5.56 -0.52 -3.17
N TRP A 28 -4.62 -0.21 -2.26
CA TRP A 28 -4.88 -0.25 -0.82
C TRP A 28 -5.83 0.83 -0.34
N ILE A 29 -5.74 2.04 -0.93
CA ILE A 29 -6.66 3.15 -0.66
C ILE A 29 -8.09 2.77 -1.08
N ASP A 30 -8.28 2.27 -2.30
CA ASP A 30 -9.58 1.91 -2.87
C ASP A 30 -10.25 0.77 -2.08
N ARG A 31 -9.44 -0.18 -1.60
CA ARG A 31 -9.91 -1.29 -0.76
C ARG A 31 -10.15 -0.86 0.70
N GLY A 32 -9.77 0.36 1.07
CA GLY A 32 -9.93 0.90 2.41
C GLY A 32 -9.05 0.23 3.45
N TYR A 33 -7.92 -0.37 3.08
CA TYR A 33 -7.07 -1.09 4.02
C TYR A 33 -6.42 -0.20 5.08
N PHE A 34 -6.26 1.10 4.79
CA PHE A 34 -5.80 2.09 5.77
C PHE A 34 -6.89 2.50 6.77
N LYS A 35 -8.14 2.05 6.61
CA LYS A 35 -9.25 2.38 7.51
C LYS A 35 -9.50 1.21 8.47
N PRO A 36 -9.11 1.33 9.76
CA PRO A 36 -9.36 0.26 10.71
C PRO A 36 -10.87 0.07 10.93
N LYS A 37 -11.30 -1.18 11.09
CA LYS A 37 -12.66 -1.52 11.51
C LYS A 37 -12.61 -2.06 12.93
N ILE A 38 -13.45 -1.51 13.81
CA ILE A 38 -13.54 -1.96 15.19
C ILE A 38 -14.30 -3.29 15.21
N ASP A 39 -13.55 -4.37 15.45
CA ASP A 39 -14.09 -5.71 15.65
C ASP A 39 -13.94 -6.08 17.13
N LYS A 40 -15.04 -6.05 17.88
CA LYS A 40 -15.04 -6.32 19.33
C LYS A 40 -14.66 -7.77 19.67
N SER A 41 -14.64 -8.68 18.68
CA SER A 41 -14.22 -10.07 18.88
C SER A 41 -12.70 -10.26 18.81
N LYS A 42 -11.95 -9.24 18.39
CA LYS A 42 -10.50 -9.30 18.18
C LYS A 42 -9.78 -8.34 19.10
N LYS A 43 -8.57 -8.71 19.52
CA LYS A 43 -7.69 -7.79 20.25
C LYS A 43 -7.15 -6.74 19.27
N PRO A 44 -7.35 -5.43 19.52
CA PRO A 44 -6.82 -4.40 18.65
C PRO A 44 -5.29 -4.35 18.74
N PHE A 45 -4.65 -4.09 17.60
CA PHE A 45 -3.24 -3.73 17.51
C PHE A 45 -3.15 -2.28 17.03
N VAL A 46 -2.45 -1.45 17.78
CA VAL A 46 -2.35 -0.01 17.53
C VAL A 46 -0.89 0.40 17.67
N ILE A 47 -0.36 1.03 16.63
CA ILE A 47 0.92 1.73 16.67
C ILE A 47 0.60 3.20 16.47
N ILE A 48 1.05 4.04 17.41
CA ILE A 48 0.88 5.49 17.32
C ILE A 48 2.02 6.04 16.49
N MET A 49 1.69 6.77 15.41
CA MET A 49 2.67 7.59 14.70
C MET A 49 2.72 8.97 15.38
N PRO A 50 3.91 9.46 15.78
CA PRO A 50 4.02 10.80 16.33
C PRO A 50 3.55 11.82 15.27
N PRO A 51 2.83 12.88 15.66
CA PRO A 51 2.40 13.91 14.71
C PRO A 51 3.64 14.54 14.07
N PRO A 52 3.68 14.69 12.73
CA PRO A 52 4.81 15.35 12.09
C PRO A 52 4.86 16.81 12.49
N ASN A 53 6.06 17.33 12.79
CA ASN A 53 6.26 18.76 12.96
C ASN A 53 6.15 19.43 11.57
N VAL A 54 5.21 20.37 11.40
CA VAL A 54 4.87 21.01 10.12
C VAL A 54 5.87 22.12 9.74
N THR A 55 7.17 21.91 9.94
CA THR A 55 8.20 22.95 9.78
C THR A 55 9.31 22.61 8.78
N GLY A 56 9.24 21.49 8.06
CA GLY A 56 10.23 21.15 7.02
C GLY A 56 9.91 19.89 6.22
N GLU A 57 10.75 19.62 5.21
CA GLU A 57 10.70 18.38 4.42
C GLU A 57 11.06 17.15 5.27
N LEU A 58 10.53 15.99 4.89
CA LEU A 58 10.85 14.73 5.55
C LEU A 58 12.30 14.34 5.22
N HIS A 59 13.17 14.42 6.22
CA HIS A 59 14.53 13.87 6.12
C HIS A 59 14.56 12.36 6.38
N ILE A 60 15.67 11.69 6.03
CA ILE A 60 15.90 10.24 6.21
C ILE A 60 15.55 9.75 7.62
N GLY A 61 15.77 10.55 8.67
CA GLY A 61 15.39 10.20 10.04
C GLY A 61 13.89 9.92 10.27
N HIS A 62 12.99 10.32 9.37
CA HIS A 62 11.57 9.95 9.41
C HIS A 62 11.29 8.58 8.75
N ALA A 63 12.20 8.11 7.90
CA ALA A 63 12.06 6.84 7.17
C ALA A 63 12.68 5.65 7.91
N LEU A 64 13.33 5.89 9.06
CA LEU A 64 13.92 4.88 9.95
C LEU A 64 12.92 4.46 11.02
#